data_AF-A0A387HEY4-F1
#
_entry.id   AF-A0A387HEY4-F1
#
_cell.length_a   1.000
_cell.length_b   1.000
_cell.length_c   1.000
_cell.angle_alpha   90.00
_cell.angle_beta   90.00
_cell.angle_gamma   90.00
#
_symmetry.space_group_name_H-M   'P 1'
#
loop_
_entity.id
_entity.type
_entity.pdbx_description
1 polymer ?
#
loop_
_entity_poly.entity_id
_entity_poly.type
_entity_poly.pdbx_seq_one_letter_code
_entity_poly.pdbx_strand_id
1 'polypeptide(L)'
;MLIGSAEFYLNHRVVRIGATVPPEEDLVLAGAPLVASRSHIQLAARAQMGLVRIRLWNRAGPAGCSVLFEGDLMLDDGAIQVGDILGVSRFVQNIGAPGAHRIRVAVDDPGVASRVDVVIDSGCDGRALTSVNGLPLPQFVVAENVSLGRSDELALILSAHDMPHNRLAASFKVIKLAAESDPLDRVEILREFRMRMVCEWLRWLARVASVDVAFVMGSHVSTRLDAATMADLDRTSAALAAEVLERLAADR
;
A
#
# COMPACT_ATOMS: atom_id res chain seq x y z
N MET A 1 0.63 7.65 -1.25
CA MET A 1 0.10 6.72 -2.25
C MET A 1 1.15 5.70 -2.59
N LEU A 2 0.75 4.45 -2.81
CA LEU A 2 1.66 3.42 -3.31
C LEU A 2 2.07 3.79 -4.74
N ILE A 3 3.37 3.97 -4.96
CA ILE A 3 3.93 4.37 -6.27
C ILE A 3 4.76 3.26 -6.92
N GLY A 4 5.07 2.20 -6.16
CA GLY A 4 5.78 1.04 -6.69
C GLY A 4 5.82 -0.09 -5.69
N SER A 5 5.95 -1.31 -6.19
CA SER A 5 6.19 -2.51 -5.38
C SER A 5 7.08 -3.46 -6.15
N ALA A 6 8.10 -4.00 -5.50
CA ALA A 6 9.02 -4.95 -6.09
C ALA A 6 9.29 -6.11 -5.12
N GLU A 7 9.55 -7.28 -5.67
CA GLU A 7 9.89 -8.48 -4.93
C GLU A 7 11.28 -8.95 -5.35
N PHE A 8 12.18 -9.11 -4.38
CA PHE A 8 13.59 -9.42 -4.62
C PHE A 8 13.99 -10.79 -4.07
N TYR A 9 14.77 -11.54 -4.83
CA TYR A 9 15.61 -12.61 -4.28
C TYR A 9 16.93 -12.01 -3.81
N LEU A 10 17.15 -12.04 -2.50
CA LEU A 10 18.36 -11.49 -1.89
C LEU A 10 19.41 -12.59 -1.67
N ASN A 11 20.56 -12.43 -2.33
CA ASN A 11 21.72 -13.29 -2.12
C ASN A 11 22.43 -12.97 -0.80
N HIS A 12 22.62 -11.68 -0.54
CA HIS A 12 23.10 -11.17 0.74
C HIS A 12 21.89 -10.66 1.51
N ARG A 13 21.81 -10.94 2.81
CA ARG A 13 20.69 -10.59 3.74
C ARG A 13 20.48 -9.07 3.92
N VAL A 14 20.68 -8.28 2.87
CA VAL A 14 20.75 -6.83 2.90
C VAL A 14 20.05 -6.25 1.68
N VAL A 15 19.12 -5.34 1.96
CA VAL A 15 18.51 -4.45 0.98
C VAL A 15 19.22 -3.10 1.05
N ARG A 16 19.55 -2.52 -0.10
CA ARG A 16 19.97 -1.12 -0.23
C ARG A 16 18.80 -0.27 -0.73
N ILE A 17 18.57 0.85 -0.08
CA ILE A 17 17.55 1.86 -0.40
C ILE A 17 18.26 3.21 -0.47
N GLY A 18 18.07 4.02 -1.50
CA GLY A 18 18.73 5.33 -1.56
C GLY A 18 18.82 5.90 -2.97
N ALA A 19 19.84 6.75 -3.18
CA ALA A 19 20.16 7.31 -4.48
C ALA A 19 20.50 6.22 -5.53
N THR A 20 20.47 6.61 -6.80
CA THR A 20 20.80 5.71 -7.93
C THR A 20 22.30 5.52 -8.12
N VAL A 21 23.10 6.50 -7.69
CA VAL A 21 24.56 6.43 -7.64
C VAL A 21 25.00 5.57 -6.46
N PRO A 22 26.02 4.70 -6.58
CA PRO A 22 26.52 3.91 -5.45
C PRO A 22 26.91 4.77 -4.24
N PRO A 23 26.80 4.25 -3.00
CA PRO A 23 27.23 4.98 -1.82
C PRO A 23 28.74 5.24 -1.85
N GLU A 24 29.13 6.46 -1.47
CA GLU A 24 30.55 6.84 -1.33
C GLU A 24 31.21 6.19 -0.10
N GLU A 25 30.41 5.87 0.91
CA GLU A 25 30.84 5.30 2.18
C GLU A 25 30.61 3.78 2.22
N ASP A 26 31.51 3.06 2.90
CA ASP A 26 31.31 1.65 3.20
C ASP A 26 30.29 1.48 4.34
N LEU A 27 29.02 1.33 3.94
CA LEU A 27 27.92 1.10 4.84
C LEU A 27 27.89 -0.37 5.28
N VAL A 28 28.22 -0.63 6.55
CA VAL A 28 28.25 -1.97 7.13
C VAL A 28 27.24 -2.06 8.28
N LEU A 29 26.36 -3.07 8.24
CA LEU A 29 25.34 -3.28 9.28
C LEU A 29 25.91 -3.59 10.66
N ALA A 30 27.05 -4.29 10.73
CA ALA A 30 27.72 -4.69 11.99
C ALA A 30 26.78 -5.37 13.02
N GLY A 31 25.78 -6.13 12.54
CA GLY A 31 24.78 -6.80 13.38
C GLY A 31 23.57 -5.94 13.75
N ALA A 32 23.55 -4.65 13.41
CA ALA A 32 22.37 -3.79 13.51
C ALA A 32 21.34 -4.14 12.43
N PRO A 33 20.03 -3.86 12.66
CA PRO A 33 18.99 -4.09 11.67
C PRO A 33 19.04 -3.08 10.51
N LEU A 34 19.69 -1.93 10.70
CA LEU A 34 19.80 -0.87 9.71
C LEU A 34 21.07 -0.03 9.95
N VAL A 35 21.67 0.44 8.87
CA VAL A 35 22.68 1.51 8.86
C VAL A 35 22.32 2.50 7.75
N ALA A 36 22.56 3.80 7.97
CA ALA A 36 22.24 4.85 7.01
C ALA A 36 23.41 5.84 6.87
N SER A 37 23.57 6.36 5.66
CA SER A 37 24.36 7.55 5.34
C SER A 37 23.42 8.65 4.86
N ARG A 38 24.00 9.76 4.37
CA ARG A 38 23.25 10.89 3.80
C ARG A 38 22.35 10.52 2.60
N SER A 39 22.73 9.51 1.81
CA SER A 39 22.05 9.18 0.54
C SER A 39 21.56 7.74 0.46
N HIS A 40 21.93 6.89 1.43
CA HIS A 40 21.65 5.46 1.38
C HIS A 40 21.29 4.90 2.75
N ILE A 41 20.50 3.85 2.72
CA ILE A 41 20.14 2.98 3.83
C ILE A 41 20.51 1.56 3.40
N GLN A 42 21.16 0.83 4.28
CA GLN A 42 21.23 -0.62 4.21
C GLN A 42 20.42 -1.23 5.34
N LEU A 43 19.62 -2.24 5.01
CA LEU A 43 18.68 -2.86 5.93
C LEU A 43 18.83 -4.38 5.90
N ALA A 44 18.92 -4.97 7.08
CA ALA A 44 18.93 -6.41 7.25
C ALA A 44 17.57 -7.02 6.86
N ALA A 45 17.61 -8.06 6.03
CA ALA A 45 16.45 -8.78 5.53
C ALA A 45 16.73 -10.29 5.49
N ARG A 46 15.69 -11.11 5.32
CA ARG A 46 15.89 -12.55 5.12
C ARG A 46 16.67 -12.83 3.82
N ALA A 47 17.55 -13.83 3.81
CA ALA A 47 18.18 -14.32 2.57
C ALA A 47 17.59 -15.65 2.16
N GLN A 48 17.50 -15.84 0.84
CA GLN A 48 17.40 -17.11 0.12
C GLN A 48 16.31 -18.12 0.57
N MET A 49 15.40 -17.72 1.47
CA MET A 49 14.26 -18.53 1.92
C MET A 49 12.93 -18.08 1.30
N GLY A 50 12.92 -16.93 0.60
CA GLY A 50 11.75 -16.38 -0.09
C GLY A 50 11.94 -14.93 -0.48
N LEU A 51 11.03 -14.41 -1.31
CA LEU A 51 11.06 -13.04 -1.84
C LEU A 51 10.94 -11.99 -0.73
N VAL A 52 11.76 -10.95 -0.75
CA VAL A 52 11.57 -9.77 0.10
C VAL A 52 10.74 -8.76 -0.69
N ARG A 53 9.56 -8.40 -0.17
CA ARG A 53 8.69 -7.42 -0.79
C ARG A 53 9.02 -6.02 -0.28
N ILE A 54 9.28 -5.11 -1.19
CA ILE A 54 9.53 -3.70 -0.90
C ILE A 54 8.45 -2.87 -1.60
N ARG A 55 7.77 -2.02 -0.85
CA ARG A 55 6.77 -1.07 -1.36
C ARG A 55 7.26 0.35 -1.18
N LEU A 56 7.14 1.14 -2.23
CA LEU A 56 7.47 2.56 -2.24
C LEU A 56 6.18 3.38 -2.20
N TRP A 57 6.14 4.31 -1.26
CA TRP A 57 4.99 5.16 -1.02
C TRP A 57 5.40 6.62 -1.11
N ASN A 58 4.58 7.45 -1.77
CA ASN A 58 4.81 8.90 -1.87
C ASN A 58 3.72 9.67 -1.16
N ARG A 59 4.09 10.54 -0.22
CA ARG A 59 3.24 11.40 0.62
C ARG A 59 2.20 10.69 1.51
N ALA A 60 2.00 9.40 1.37
CA ALA A 60 1.15 8.62 2.27
C ALA A 60 1.50 7.14 2.24
N GLY A 61 1.56 6.49 3.39
CA GLY A 61 1.88 5.08 3.51
C GLY A 61 1.45 4.49 4.86
N PRO A 62 1.62 3.17 5.06
CA PRO A 62 1.22 2.50 6.29
C PRO A 62 1.89 3.13 7.52
N ALA A 63 1.12 3.40 8.57
CA ALA A 63 1.65 3.84 9.86
C ALA A 63 2.12 2.65 10.72
N GLY A 64 1.47 1.48 10.57
CA GLY A 64 1.86 0.25 11.26
C GLY A 64 3.20 -0.31 10.75
N CYS A 65 3.81 -1.19 11.55
CA CYS A 65 5.16 -1.79 11.43
C CYS A 65 6.25 -1.10 12.26
N SER A 66 7.34 -1.84 12.48
CA SER A 66 8.50 -1.37 13.25
C SER A 66 9.30 -0.40 12.39
N VAL A 67 9.29 0.88 12.76
CA VAL A 67 10.07 1.93 12.08
C VAL A 67 11.54 1.75 12.45
N LEU A 68 12.39 1.54 11.46
CA LEU A 68 13.84 1.41 11.65
C LEU A 68 14.60 2.66 11.25
N PHE A 69 14.00 3.50 10.41
CA PHE A 69 14.59 4.77 10.00
C PHE A 69 13.50 5.80 9.78
N GLU A 70 13.75 7.00 10.27
CA GLU A 70 13.01 8.19 9.92
C GLU A 70 13.98 9.38 9.87
N GLY A 71 14.17 9.93 8.68
CA GLY A 71 15.21 10.92 8.44
C GLY A 71 15.26 11.35 6.99
N ASP A 72 16.15 12.28 6.67
CA ASP A 72 16.25 12.79 5.30
C ASP A 72 17.30 12.01 4.52
N LEU A 73 16.97 11.65 3.27
CA LEU A 73 17.93 11.16 2.29
C LEU A 73 18.10 12.17 1.16
N MET A 74 19.34 12.38 0.74
CA MET A 74 19.67 13.18 -0.43
C MET A 74 19.53 12.34 -1.71
N LEU A 75 18.63 12.73 -2.59
CA LEU A 75 18.33 12.09 -3.87
C LEU A 75 18.57 13.11 -5.00
N ASP A 76 19.82 13.20 -5.45
CA ASP A 76 20.31 14.27 -6.35
C ASP A 76 19.71 14.24 -7.77
N ASP A 77 19.10 13.11 -8.17
CA ASP A 77 18.39 12.96 -9.44
C ASP A 77 16.87 12.92 -9.28
N GLY A 78 16.36 13.06 -8.05
CA GLY A 78 14.93 12.96 -7.76
C GLY A 78 14.35 11.55 -7.95
N ALA A 79 15.21 10.52 -7.91
CA ALA A 79 14.84 9.12 -7.99
C ALA A 79 15.31 8.34 -6.75
N ILE A 80 14.55 7.31 -6.40
CA ILE A 80 14.92 6.36 -5.35
C ILE A 80 15.14 4.98 -5.96
N GLN A 81 16.21 4.32 -5.54
CA GLN A 81 16.55 2.96 -5.90
C GLN A 81 16.37 2.04 -4.69
N VAL A 82 15.81 0.87 -4.94
CA VAL A 82 15.83 -0.26 -4.00
C VAL A 82 16.37 -1.50 -4.69
N GLY A 83 17.19 -2.28 -4.00
CA GLY A 83 17.78 -3.49 -4.59
C GLY A 83 18.67 -4.26 -3.62
N ASP A 84 19.31 -5.30 -4.14
CA ASP A 84 20.32 -6.02 -3.37
C ASP A 84 21.62 -5.21 -3.26
N ILE A 85 22.45 -5.54 -2.27
CA ILE A 85 23.68 -4.80 -1.97
C ILE A 85 24.73 -4.84 -3.10
N LEU A 86 24.71 -5.86 -3.98
CA LEU A 86 25.59 -5.96 -5.13
C LEU A 86 25.04 -5.21 -6.36
N GLY A 87 23.78 -4.77 -6.31
CA GLY A 87 23.13 -4.03 -7.40
C GLY A 87 22.79 -4.90 -8.62
N VAL A 88 22.73 -6.22 -8.46
CA VAL A 88 22.39 -7.17 -9.54
C VAL A 88 20.91 -7.05 -9.90
N SER A 89 20.05 -6.92 -8.89
CA SER A 89 18.62 -6.68 -9.00
C SER A 89 18.29 -5.34 -8.34
N ARG A 90 17.72 -4.43 -9.13
CA ARG A 90 17.33 -3.10 -8.67
C ARG A 90 16.00 -2.66 -9.28
N PHE A 91 15.25 -1.90 -8.50
CA PHE A 91 14.04 -1.19 -8.90
C PHE A 91 14.27 0.30 -8.64
N VAL A 92 14.11 1.12 -9.68
CA VAL A 92 14.30 2.57 -9.60
C VAL A 92 12.95 3.23 -9.88
N GLN A 93 12.61 4.22 -9.05
CA GLN A 93 11.37 4.96 -9.15
C GLN A 93 11.65 6.45 -9.08
N ASN A 94 11.17 7.20 -10.07
CA ASN A 94 11.20 8.67 -10.03
C ASN A 94 10.16 9.16 -9.02
N ILE A 95 10.57 10.07 -8.14
CA ILE A 95 9.74 10.57 -7.03
C ILE A 95 9.49 12.08 -7.12
N GLY A 96 10.21 12.79 -8.00
CA GLY A 96 9.92 14.17 -8.35
C GLY A 96 11.18 15.02 -8.45
N ALA A 97 11.19 16.12 -7.69
CA ALA A 97 12.28 17.07 -7.68
C ALA A 97 13.53 16.47 -7.02
N PRO A 98 14.74 16.77 -7.51
CA PRO A 98 15.98 16.48 -6.80
C PRO A 98 16.07 17.14 -5.43
N GLY A 99 16.79 16.50 -4.50
CA GLY A 99 17.18 17.09 -3.22
C GLY A 99 16.93 16.20 -2.00
N ALA A 100 16.75 16.82 -0.85
CA ALA A 100 16.45 16.12 0.39
C ALA A 100 14.98 15.69 0.42
N HIS A 101 14.75 14.41 0.68
CA HIS A 101 13.43 13.84 0.90
C HIS A 101 13.35 13.20 2.27
N ARG A 102 12.20 13.38 2.95
CA ARG A 102 11.95 12.73 4.23
C ARG A 102 11.59 11.27 3.97
N ILE A 103 12.39 10.34 4.47
CA ILE A 103 12.20 8.90 4.27
C ILE A 103 11.87 8.25 5.61
N ARG A 104 10.80 7.45 5.61
CA ARG A 104 10.42 6.56 6.70
C ARG A 104 10.49 5.11 6.21
N VAL A 105 11.32 4.29 6.85
CA VAL A 105 11.46 2.87 6.54
C VAL A 105 10.88 2.05 7.68
N ALA A 106 9.84 1.28 7.39
CA ALA A 106 9.20 0.37 8.32
C ALA A 106 9.28 -1.07 7.82
N VAL A 107 9.45 -2.01 8.75
CA VAL A 107 9.55 -3.45 8.44
C VAL A 107 8.66 -4.30 9.32
N ASP A 108 8.34 -5.49 8.83
CA ASP A 108 7.59 -6.48 9.60
C ASP A 108 8.41 -7.11 10.72
N ASP A 109 9.69 -7.44 10.48
CA ASP A 109 10.57 -8.07 11.47
C ASP A 109 12.00 -7.50 11.39
N PRO A 110 12.43 -6.65 12.37
CA PRO A 110 13.78 -6.09 12.39
C PRO A 110 14.88 -7.16 12.37
N GLY A 111 15.83 -7.03 11.45
CA GLY A 111 16.97 -7.96 11.33
C GLY A 111 16.73 -9.12 10.35
N VAL A 112 15.48 -9.49 10.09
CA VAL A 112 15.11 -10.59 9.18
C VAL A 112 13.90 -10.26 8.29
N ALA A 113 13.71 -8.97 8.00
CA ALA A 113 12.54 -8.44 7.32
C ALA A 113 12.18 -9.22 6.04
N SER A 114 10.89 -9.46 5.87
CA SER A 114 10.31 -10.02 4.64
C SER A 114 9.47 -9.01 3.87
N ARG A 115 9.03 -7.95 4.57
CA ARG A 115 8.25 -6.84 4.02
C ARG A 115 8.86 -5.54 4.48
N VAL A 116 9.10 -4.64 3.53
CA VAL A 116 9.67 -3.31 3.76
C VAL A 116 8.75 -2.28 3.13
N ASP A 117 8.35 -1.28 3.90
CA ASP A 117 7.62 -0.12 3.44
C ASP A 117 8.54 1.10 3.52
N VAL A 118 8.77 1.74 2.38
CA VAL A 118 9.53 2.99 2.27
C VAL A 118 8.55 4.10 1.94
N VAL A 119 8.32 4.99 2.90
CA VAL A 119 7.41 6.12 2.76
C VAL A 119 8.20 7.40 2.60
N ILE A 120 7.92 8.12 1.52
CA ILE A 120 8.62 9.31 1.06
C ILE A 120 7.72 10.51 1.30
N ASP A 121 8.25 11.56 1.93
CA ASP A 121 7.60 12.84 2.17
C ASP A 121 6.20 12.73 2.80
N SER A 122 6.01 11.79 3.73
CA SER A 122 4.78 11.70 4.53
C SER A 122 4.80 12.62 5.74
N GLY A 123 3.63 12.84 6.33
CA GLY A 123 3.51 13.39 7.68
C GLY A 123 3.92 12.38 8.74
N CYS A 124 3.85 12.80 10.01
CA CYS A 124 4.22 11.98 11.17
C CYS A 124 3.01 11.31 11.82
N ASP A 125 1.83 11.95 11.74
CA ASP A 125 0.66 11.52 12.47
C ASP A 125 -0.11 10.39 11.77
N GLY A 126 -0.51 9.39 12.57
CA GLY A 126 -1.38 8.32 12.13
C GLY A 126 -2.79 8.81 11.86
N ARG A 127 -3.23 8.69 10.61
CA ARG A 127 -4.58 8.99 10.16
C ARG A 127 -5.38 7.69 9.99
N ALA A 128 -6.56 7.65 10.59
CA ALA A 128 -7.52 6.58 10.34
C ALA A 128 -8.14 6.74 8.94
N LEU A 129 -8.26 5.62 8.22
CA LEU A 129 -9.06 5.56 7.00
C LEU A 129 -10.53 5.29 7.36
N THR A 130 -11.43 5.63 6.45
CA THR A 130 -12.83 5.23 6.52
C THR A 130 -12.92 3.72 6.71
N SER A 131 -13.63 3.31 7.75
CA SER A 131 -13.84 1.91 8.11
C SER A 131 -15.29 1.69 8.52
N VAL A 132 -15.69 0.43 8.56
CA VAL A 132 -17.00 0.00 9.06
C VAL A 132 -16.90 -0.24 10.57
N ASN A 133 -17.92 0.15 11.33
CA ASN A 133 -17.97 -0.06 12.78
C ASN A 133 -17.71 -1.54 13.14
N GLY A 134 -16.79 -1.77 14.07
CA GLY A 134 -16.35 -3.12 14.47
C GLY A 134 -15.36 -3.78 13.51
N LEU A 135 -15.02 -3.15 12.38
CA LEU A 135 -14.06 -3.63 11.39
C LEU A 135 -12.96 -2.58 11.14
N PRO A 136 -12.11 -2.29 12.14
CA PRO A 136 -11.07 -1.26 12.01
C PRO A 136 -10.05 -1.63 10.94
N LEU A 137 -9.40 -0.60 10.39
CA LEU A 137 -8.27 -0.73 9.48
C LEU A 137 -6.99 -0.18 10.11
N PRO A 138 -5.80 -0.66 9.69
CA PRO A 138 -4.54 -0.04 10.06
C PRO A 138 -4.48 1.44 9.67
N GLN A 139 -3.84 2.25 10.51
CA GLN A 139 -3.62 3.68 10.24
C GLN A 139 -2.58 3.90 9.14
N PHE A 140 -2.65 5.08 8.52
CA PHE A 140 -1.72 5.56 7.51
C PHE A 140 -1.13 6.90 7.93
N VAL A 141 0.16 7.12 7.66
CA VAL A 141 0.74 8.46 7.70
C VAL A 141 0.47 9.15 6.38
N VAL A 142 0.11 10.44 6.42
CA VAL A 142 -0.24 11.24 5.24
C VAL A 142 0.38 12.62 5.39
N ALA A 143 0.98 13.15 4.33
CA ALA A 143 1.53 14.50 4.32
C ALA A 143 0.45 15.54 4.65
N GLU A 144 0.80 16.54 5.46
CA GLU A 144 -0.14 17.55 5.97
C GLU A 144 -0.81 18.35 4.84
N ASN A 145 -0.09 18.58 3.75
CA ASN A 145 -0.57 19.31 2.58
C ASN A 145 -1.33 18.43 1.56
N VAL A 146 -1.58 17.15 1.88
CA VAL A 146 -2.30 16.23 1.01
C VAL A 146 -3.72 16.00 1.53
N SER A 147 -4.70 16.46 0.77
CA SER A 147 -6.09 16.04 0.92
C SER A 147 -6.30 14.74 0.17
N LEU A 148 -6.65 13.68 0.90
CA LEU A 148 -7.02 12.39 0.30
C LEU A 148 -8.45 12.47 -0.23
N GLY A 149 -8.60 12.38 -1.55
CA GLY A 149 -9.91 12.16 -2.16
C GLY A 149 -10.41 10.73 -1.89
N ARG A 150 -11.69 10.46 -2.17
CA ARG A 150 -12.29 9.14 -1.94
C ARG A 150 -11.62 8.03 -2.76
N SER A 151 -11.14 8.33 -3.96
CA SER A 151 -10.40 7.37 -4.78
C SER A 151 -9.01 7.10 -4.22
N ASP A 152 -8.33 8.10 -3.67
CA ASP A 152 -7.03 7.93 -3.01
C ASP A 152 -7.18 7.11 -1.74
N GLU A 153 -8.19 7.42 -0.92
CA GLU A 153 -8.54 6.66 0.27
C GLU A 153 -8.85 5.20 -0.08
N LEU A 154 -9.65 4.95 -1.12
CA LEU A 154 -9.91 3.58 -1.61
C LEU A 154 -8.63 2.87 -2.04
N ALA A 155 -7.74 3.53 -2.78
CA ALA A 155 -6.46 2.95 -3.16
C ALA A 155 -5.59 2.59 -1.94
N LEU A 156 -5.61 3.39 -0.87
CA LEU A 156 -4.93 3.05 0.39
C LEU A 156 -5.59 1.84 1.07
N ILE A 157 -6.93 1.76 1.11
CA ILE A 157 -7.65 0.60 1.67
C ILE A 157 -7.29 -0.69 0.90
N LEU A 158 -7.22 -0.63 -0.43
CA LEU A 158 -6.93 -1.77 -1.30
C LEU A 158 -5.42 -2.04 -1.49
N SER A 159 -4.54 -1.23 -0.90
CA SER A 159 -3.08 -1.36 -1.07
C SER A 159 -2.44 -2.58 -0.38
N ALA A 160 -3.21 -3.33 0.40
CA ALA A 160 -2.78 -4.56 1.05
C ALA A 160 -3.91 -5.59 1.06
N HIS A 161 -3.55 -6.84 1.34
CA HIS A 161 -4.45 -8.01 1.24
C HIS A 161 -4.64 -8.73 2.59
N ASP A 162 -4.15 -8.13 3.68
CA ASP A 162 -4.50 -8.52 5.05
C ASP A 162 -5.92 -8.09 5.40
N MET A 163 -6.54 -8.74 6.40
CA MET A 163 -7.89 -8.40 6.88
C MET A 163 -8.91 -8.22 5.73
N PRO A 164 -9.07 -9.24 4.84
CA PRO A 164 -9.79 -9.05 3.59
C PRO A 164 -11.24 -8.61 3.80
N HIS A 165 -11.91 -9.11 4.85
CA HIS A 165 -13.27 -8.70 5.20
C HIS A 165 -13.36 -7.21 5.55
N ASN A 166 -12.49 -6.71 6.43
CA ASN A 166 -12.48 -5.30 6.85
C ASN A 166 -12.19 -4.37 5.66
N ARG A 167 -11.19 -4.70 4.84
CA ARG A 167 -10.81 -3.87 3.68
C ARG A 167 -11.91 -3.81 2.65
N LEU A 168 -12.56 -4.93 2.37
CA LEU A 168 -13.65 -4.98 1.40
C LEU A 168 -14.88 -4.23 1.90
N ALA A 169 -15.25 -4.40 3.18
CA ALA A 169 -16.35 -3.67 3.79
C ALA A 169 -16.10 -2.14 3.77
N ALA A 170 -14.89 -1.71 4.15
CA ALA A 170 -14.50 -0.31 4.10
C ALA A 170 -14.52 0.25 2.67
N SER A 171 -14.08 -0.53 1.69
CA SER A 171 -14.11 -0.16 0.27
C SER A 171 -15.54 0.11 -0.22
N PHE A 172 -16.48 -0.77 0.12
CA PHE A 172 -17.89 -0.59 -0.25
C PHE A 172 -18.50 0.65 0.41
N LYS A 173 -18.18 0.89 1.69
CA LYS A 173 -18.59 2.12 2.39
C LYS A 173 -18.04 3.37 1.70
N VAL A 174 -16.74 3.40 1.38
CA VAL A 174 -16.10 4.52 0.68
C VAL A 174 -16.74 4.77 -0.68
N ILE A 175 -17.03 3.72 -1.46
CA ILE A 175 -17.65 3.85 -2.78
C ILE A 175 -19.04 4.46 -2.68
N LYS A 176 -19.86 4.03 -1.71
CA LYS A 176 -21.18 4.61 -1.49
C LYS A 176 -21.09 6.07 -1.01
N LEU A 177 -20.23 6.36 -0.03
CA LEU A 177 -20.01 7.73 0.45
C LEU A 177 -19.50 8.66 -0.66
N ALA A 178 -18.67 8.15 -1.57
CA ALA A 178 -18.16 8.93 -2.69
C ALA A 178 -19.28 9.31 -3.66
N ALA A 179 -20.20 8.39 -3.97
CA ALA A 179 -21.33 8.64 -4.87
C ALA A 179 -22.24 9.77 -4.37
N GLU A 180 -22.37 9.97 -3.06
CA GLU A 180 -23.15 11.07 -2.47
C GLU A 180 -22.45 12.44 -2.58
N SER A 181 -21.13 12.45 -2.76
CA SER A 181 -20.30 13.68 -2.76
C SER A 181 -19.69 14.03 -4.12
N ASP A 182 -19.67 13.09 -5.06
CA ASP A 182 -19.07 13.27 -6.38
C ASP A 182 -19.91 14.22 -7.26
N PRO A 183 -19.29 14.92 -8.22
CA PRO A 183 -20.03 15.71 -9.21
C PRO A 183 -21.02 14.82 -9.98
N LEU A 184 -22.28 15.25 -10.07
CA LEU A 184 -23.37 14.46 -10.65
C LEU A 184 -23.07 13.94 -12.06
N ASP A 185 -22.38 14.73 -12.88
CA ASP A 185 -21.96 14.39 -14.24
C ASP A 185 -20.85 13.33 -14.30
N ARG A 186 -20.24 12.98 -13.16
CA ARG A 186 -19.10 12.06 -13.05
C ARG A 186 -19.34 10.89 -12.11
N VAL A 187 -20.44 10.86 -11.34
CA VAL A 187 -20.72 9.82 -10.33
C VAL A 187 -20.58 8.42 -10.92
N GLU A 188 -21.23 8.14 -12.05
CA GLU A 188 -21.22 6.81 -12.67
C GLU A 188 -19.81 6.39 -13.12
N ILE A 189 -19.09 7.29 -13.78
CA ILE A 189 -17.72 7.04 -14.29
C ILE A 189 -16.75 6.78 -13.12
N LEU A 190 -16.80 7.62 -12.08
CA LEU A 190 -15.94 7.47 -10.91
C LEU A 190 -16.28 6.22 -10.10
N ARG A 191 -17.57 5.88 -10.00
CA ARG A 191 -18.02 4.65 -9.35
C ARG A 191 -17.55 3.42 -10.11
N GLU A 192 -17.69 3.38 -11.42
CA GLU A 192 -17.22 2.27 -12.25
C GLU A 192 -15.70 2.09 -12.08
N PHE A 193 -14.93 3.18 -12.14
CA PHE A 193 -13.50 3.16 -11.89
C PHE A 193 -13.15 2.54 -10.52
N ARG A 194 -13.82 2.98 -9.44
CA ARG A 194 -13.59 2.46 -8.10
C ARG A 194 -14.00 0.99 -7.95
N MET A 195 -15.07 0.58 -8.61
CA MET A 195 -15.47 -0.83 -8.63
C MET A 195 -14.46 -1.71 -9.37
N ARG A 196 -13.88 -1.24 -10.47
CA ARG A 196 -12.80 -1.95 -11.16
C ARG A 196 -11.59 -2.17 -10.25
N MET A 197 -11.23 -1.19 -9.40
CA MET A 197 -10.16 -1.36 -8.40
C MET A 197 -10.49 -2.50 -7.43
N VAL A 198 -11.73 -2.59 -6.96
CA VAL A 198 -12.17 -3.69 -6.08
C VAL A 198 -12.13 -5.03 -6.83
N CYS A 199 -12.60 -5.10 -8.06
CA CYS A 199 -12.56 -6.32 -8.88
C CYS A 199 -11.13 -6.85 -9.04
N GLU A 200 -10.16 -5.98 -9.35
CA GLU A 200 -8.75 -6.38 -9.45
C GLU A 200 -8.19 -6.83 -8.11
N TRP A 201 -8.53 -6.15 -7.02
CA TRP A 201 -8.10 -6.57 -5.68
C TRP A 201 -8.67 -7.95 -5.28
N LEU A 202 -9.92 -8.26 -5.66
CA LEU A 202 -10.53 -9.58 -5.45
C LEU A 202 -9.82 -10.67 -6.25
N ARG A 203 -9.38 -10.38 -7.49
CA ARG A 203 -8.57 -11.30 -8.30
C ARG A 203 -7.22 -11.61 -7.66
N TRP A 204 -6.63 -10.66 -6.93
CA TRP A 204 -5.43 -10.91 -6.15
C TRP A 204 -5.67 -11.85 -4.95
N LEU A 205 -6.83 -11.76 -4.30
CA LEU A 205 -7.22 -12.68 -3.21
C LEU A 205 -7.57 -14.08 -3.71
N ALA A 206 -8.20 -14.19 -4.88
CA ALA A 206 -8.61 -15.45 -5.49
C ALA A 206 -7.90 -15.62 -6.83
N ARG A 207 -6.65 -16.12 -6.79
CA ARG A 207 -5.75 -16.23 -7.96
C ARG A 207 -6.34 -16.97 -9.16
N VAL A 208 -7.34 -17.83 -8.97
CA VAL A 208 -8.01 -18.60 -10.02
C VAL A 208 -9.26 -17.91 -10.57
N ALA A 209 -9.74 -16.84 -9.93
CA ALA A 209 -10.94 -16.13 -10.38
C ALA A 209 -10.70 -15.44 -11.72
N SER A 210 -11.58 -15.71 -12.69
CA SER A 210 -11.53 -15.03 -13.99
C SER A 210 -11.91 -13.55 -13.85
N VAL A 211 -11.60 -12.77 -14.90
CA VAL A 211 -12.00 -11.37 -14.98
C VAL A 211 -13.53 -11.27 -14.92
N ASP A 212 -14.22 -12.16 -15.64
CA ASP A 212 -15.69 -12.18 -15.72
C ASP A 212 -16.34 -12.44 -14.35
N VAL A 213 -15.80 -13.39 -13.57
CA VAL A 213 -16.30 -13.67 -12.21
C VAL A 213 -16.17 -12.43 -11.33
N ALA A 214 -15.03 -11.74 -11.38
CA ALA A 214 -14.82 -10.51 -10.62
C ALA A 214 -15.78 -9.39 -11.07
N PHE A 215 -16.05 -9.24 -12.38
CA PHE A 215 -16.99 -8.25 -12.89
C PHE A 215 -18.44 -8.55 -12.52
N VAL A 216 -18.90 -9.80 -12.65
CA VAL A 216 -20.25 -10.20 -12.20
C VAL A 216 -20.44 -9.87 -10.73
N MET A 217 -19.42 -10.13 -9.92
CA MET A 217 -19.45 -9.80 -8.50
C MET A 217 -19.44 -8.29 -8.24
N GLY A 218 -18.65 -7.52 -9.00
CA GLY A 218 -18.66 -6.05 -8.94
C GLY A 218 -20.02 -5.44 -9.30
N SER A 219 -20.70 -5.98 -10.31
CA SER A 219 -22.06 -5.58 -10.69
C SER A 219 -23.07 -5.90 -9.58
N HIS A 220 -23.01 -7.12 -9.03
CA HIS A 220 -23.85 -7.52 -7.89
C HIS A 220 -23.67 -6.60 -6.68
N VAL A 221 -22.41 -6.30 -6.34
CA VAL A 221 -22.05 -5.37 -5.26
C VAL A 221 -22.64 -3.98 -5.52
N SER A 222 -22.50 -3.48 -6.76
CA SER A 222 -22.99 -2.16 -7.13
C SER A 222 -24.49 -2.06 -6.91
N THR A 223 -25.28 -3.00 -7.44
CA THR A 223 -26.74 -3.02 -7.23
C THR A 223 -27.12 -3.05 -5.75
N ARG A 224 -26.41 -3.83 -4.93
CA ARG A 224 -26.66 -3.91 -3.48
C ARG A 224 -26.32 -2.61 -2.75
N LEU A 225 -25.25 -1.92 -3.15
CA LEU A 225 -24.88 -0.62 -2.59
C LEU A 225 -25.85 0.50 -2.98
N ASP A 226 -26.49 0.43 -4.14
CA ASP A 226 -27.53 1.38 -4.53
C ASP A 226 -28.74 1.32 -3.61
N ALA A 227 -29.16 0.11 -3.26
CA ALA A 227 -30.27 -0.12 -2.34
C ALA A 227 -29.93 0.23 -0.88
N ALA A 228 -28.65 0.45 -0.54
CA ALA A 228 -28.22 0.76 0.82
C ALA A 228 -28.52 2.22 1.20
N THR A 229 -29.10 2.42 2.38
CA THR A 229 -29.26 3.75 3.00
C THR A 229 -27.99 4.14 3.77
N MET A 230 -27.79 5.44 4.03
CA MET A 230 -26.67 5.89 4.87
C MET A 230 -26.74 5.34 6.29
N ALA A 231 -27.94 5.15 6.85
CA ALA A 231 -28.14 4.66 8.22
C ALA A 231 -27.70 3.19 8.38
N ASP A 232 -27.87 2.37 7.33
CA ASP A 232 -27.51 0.94 7.34
C ASP A 232 -26.22 0.64 6.58
N LEU A 233 -25.47 1.66 6.17
CA LEU A 233 -24.31 1.51 5.29
C LEU A 233 -23.27 0.56 5.89
N ASP A 234 -22.91 0.74 7.16
CA ASP A 234 -21.92 -0.10 7.84
C ASP A 234 -22.33 -1.57 7.86
N ARG A 235 -23.59 -1.83 8.24
CA ARG A 235 -24.16 -3.18 8.28
C ARG A 235 -24.18 -3.82 6.89
N THR A 236 -24.63 -3.06 5.90
CA THR A 236 -24.75 -3.52 4.51
C THR A 236 -23.38 -3.80 3.91
N SER A 237 -22.41 -2.91 4.11
CA SER A 237 -21.04 -3.09 3.64
C SER A 237 -20.36 -4.30 4.28
N ALA A 238 -20.52 -4.51 5.59
CA ALA A 238 -19.99 -5.69 6.27
C ALA A 238 -20.59 -7.00 5.76
N ALA A 239 -21.92 -7.04 5.60
CA ALA A 239 -22.63 -8.23 5.13
C ALA A 239 -22.27 -8.56 3.67
N LEU A 240 -22.23 -7.54 2.81
CA LEU A 240 -21.86 -7.72 1.40
C LEU A 240 -20.41 -8.16 1.23
N ALA A 241 -19.50 -7.66 2.08
CA ALA A 241 -18.11 -8.12 2.07
C ALA A 241 -17.97 -9.59 2.49
N ALA A 242 -18.74 -10.05 3.48
CA ALA A 242 -18.76 -11.46 3.86
C ALA A 242 -19.30 -12.33 2.72
N GLU A 243 -20.43 -11.95 2.12
CA GLU A 243 -21.05 -12.65 0.97
C GLU A 243 -20.08 -12.81 -0.21
N VAL A 244 -19.36 -11.74 -0.56
CA VAL A 244 -18.36 -11.76 -1.65
C VAL A 244 -17.20 -12.72 -1.34
N LEU A 245 -16.69 -12.71 -0.10
CA LEU A 245 -15.58 -13.57 0.29
C LEU A 245 -16.00 -15.05 0.38
N GLU A 246 -17.21 -15.33 0.83
CA GLU A 246 -17.78 -16.70 0.84
C GLU A 246 -17.91 -17.25 -0.58
N ARG A 247 -18.44 -16.45 -1.52
CA ARG A 247 -18.53 -16.85 -2.94
C ARG A 247 -17.17 -17.11 -3.56
N LEU A 248 -16.20 -16.23 -3.29
CA LEU A 248 -14.82 -16.41 -3.75
C LEU A 248 -14.14 -17.65 -3.18
N ALA A 249 -14.53 -18.10 -1.98
CA ALA A 249 -14.01 -19.32 -1.38
C ALA A 249 -14.65 -20.58 -1.96
N ALA A 250 -15.92 -20.51 -2.38
CA ALA A 250 -16.64 -21.62 -3.01
C ALA A 250 -16.14 -21.94 -4.43
N ASP A 251 -15.57 -20.95 -5.13
CA ASP A 251 -15.00 -21.09 -6.48
C ASP A 251 -13.51 -21.55 -6.50
N ARG A 252 -12.96 -21.97 -5.35
CA ARG A 252 -11.58 -22.49 -5.21
C ARG A 252 -11.52 -24.01 -5.26
#